data_AF-A0A6J2TES1-F1
#
_entry.id   AF-A0A6J2TES1-F1
#
_cell.length_a   1.000
_cell.length_b   1.000
_cell.length_c   1.000
_cell.angle_alpha   90.00
_cell.angle_beta   90.00
_cell.angle_gamma   90.00
#
_symmetry.space_group_name_H-M   'P 1'
#
loop_
_entity.id
_entity.type
_entity.pdbx_description
1 polymer ?
#
loop_
_entity_poly.entity_id
_entity_poly.type
_entity_poly.pdbx_seq_one_letter_code
_entity_poly.pdbx_strand_id
1 'polypeptide(L)' 'MDRPHDMCAVCLNRKRNKVSIQCKHSFCKRCLQKVYDISPSKSCPLCRAPFEYYIRERGSGTKIVFFS' A
#
# COMPACT_ATOMS: atom_id res chain seq x y z
N MET A 1 -22.74 8.84 5.01
CA MET A 1 -22.42 7.51 4.45
C MET A 1 -20.92 7.44 4.17
N ASP A 2 -20.16 6.76 5.03
CA ASP A 2 -18.71 6.60 4.87
C ASP A 2 -18.42 5.75 3.62
N ARG A 3 -17.64 6.27 2.66
CA ARG A 3 -17.32 5.55 1.42
C ARG A 3 -16.26 4.49 1.75
N PRO A 4 -16.54 3.18 1.62
CA PRO A 4 -15.62 2.09 1.97
C PRO A 4 -14.29 2.14 1.18
N HIS A 5 -14.27 2.89 0.08
CA HIS A 5 -13.08 3.15 -0.73
C HIS A 5 -11.94 3.86 0.01
N ASP A 6 -12.21 4.57 1.12
CA ASP A 6 -11.18 5.29 1.89
C ASP A 6 -10.61 4.52 3.09
N MET A 7 -11.11 3.32 3.39
CA MET A 7 -10.60 2.48 4.47
C MET A 7 -9.44 1.58 4.03
N CYS A 8 -8.42 1.44 4.87
CA CYS A 8 -7.31 0.53 4.64
C CYS A 8 -7.68 -0.88 5.10
N ALA A 9 -7.62 -1.87 4.21
CA ALA A 9 -7.93 -3.26 4.56
C ALA A 9 -6.95 -3.91 5.56
N VAL A 10 -5.81 -3.24 5.85
CA VAL A 10 -4.79 -3.75 6.79
C VAL A 10 -5.03 -3.25 8.21
N CYS A 11 -5.28 -1.94 8.39
CA CYS A 11 -5.50 -1.36 9.72
C CYS A 11 -6.97 -1.02 10.01
N LEU A 12 -7.88 -1.33 9.07
CA LEU A 12 -9.33 -1.07 9.15
C LEU A 12 -9.69 0.39 9.50
N ASN A 13 -8.78 1.31 9.17
CA ASN A 13 -8.90 2.75 9.45
C ASN A 13 -8.77 3.56 8.15
N ARG A 14 -9.13 4.84 8.22
CA ARG A 14 -9.02 5.77 7.09
C ARG A 14 -7.57 5.83 6.58
N LYS A 15 -7.38 5.73 5.26
CA LYS A 15 -6.07 5.66 4.62
C LYS A 15 -5.26 6.94 4.81
N ARG A 16 -4.18 6.87 5.61
CA ARG A 16 -3.23 7.99 5.78
C ARG A 16 -2.03 7.79 4.85
N ASN A 17 -1.70 8.80 4.04
CA ASN A 17 -0.70 8.73 2.96
C ASN A 17 -0.97 7.53 2.04
N LYS A 18 -2.11 7.57 1.34
CA LYS A 18 -2.55 6.46 0.48
C LYS A 18 -1.52 6.20 -0.62
N VAL A 19 -1.13 4.95 -0.77
CA VAL A 19 -0.32 4.45 -1.87
C VAL A 19 -1.15 3.44 -2.64
N SER A 20 -1.12 3.52 -3.96
CA SER A 20 -1.84 2.61 -4.86
C SER A 20 -0.83 1.72 -5.57
N ILE A 21 -1.11 0.42 -5.61
CA ILE A 21 -0.27 -0.58 -6.30
C ILE A 21 -0.89 -0.97 -7.66
N GLN A 22 -0.16 -1.74 -8.48
CA GLN A 22 -0.56 -2.08 -9.86
C GLN A 22 -1.95 -2.72 -9.95
N CYS A 23 -2.35 -3.51 -8.95
CA CYS A 23 -3.66 -4.14 -8.88
C CYS A 23 -4.81 -3.18 -8.50
N LYS A 24 -4.57 -1.86 -8.54
CA LYS A 24 -5.53 -0.76 -8.27
C LYS A 24 -6.04 -0.69 -6.83
N HIS A 25 -5.48 -1.48 -5.92
CA HIS A 25 -5.77 -1.36 -4.49
C HIS A 25 -4.91 -0.30 -3.83
N SER A 26 -5.50 0.46 -2.90
CA SER A 26 -4.80 1.46 -2.11
C SER A 26 -4.78 1.11 -0.63
N PHE A 27 -3.66 1.41 0.03
CA PHE A 27 -3.41 1.15 1.45
C PHE A 27 -2.69 2.34 2.09
N CYS A 28 -2.59 2.37 3.42
CA CYS A 28 -1.68 3.31 4.09
C CYS A 28 -0.23 2.93 3.75
N LYS A 29 0.63 3.93 3.47
CA LYS A 29 2.07 3.72 3.24
C LYS A 29 2.71 2.79 4.28
N ARG A 30 2.50 3.08 5.58
CA ARG A 30 3.05 2.28 6.69
C ARG A 30 2.46 0.87 6.76
N CYS A 31 1.18 0.70 6.43
CA CYS A 31 0.54 -0.60 6.44
C CYS A 31 1.05 -1.47 5.30
N LEU A 32 1.17 -0.91 4.10
CA LEU A 32 1.71 -1.62 2.95
C LEU A 32 3.17 -2.02 3.18
N GLN A 33 3.98 -1.13 3.75
CA GLN A 33 5.34 -1.44 4.17
C GLN A 33 5.41 -2.60 5.14
N LYS A 34 4.60 -2.58 6.21
CA LYS A 34 4.56 -3.67 7.20
C LYS A 34 4.18 -4.99 6.55
N VAL A 35 3.13 -4.99 5.73
CA VAL A 35 2.72 -6.17 4.96
C VAL A 35 3.88 -6.67 4.11
N TYR A 36 4.55 -5.78 3.39
CA TYR A 36 5.68 -6.14 2.57
C TYR A 36 6.81 -6.75 3.39
N ASP A 37 7.13 -6.19 4.56
CA ASP A 37 8.18 -6.68 5.46
C ASP A 37 7.88 -8.09 6.01
N ILE A 38 6.65 -8.31 6.51
CA ILE A 38 6.23 -9.59 7.10
C ILE A 38 5.87 -10.66 6.06
N SER A 39 5.43 -10.26 4.87
CA SER A 39 4.98 -11.20 3.85
C SER A 39 6.17 -11.68 3.04
N PRO A 40 6.49 -12.99 3.04
CA PRO A 40 7.54 -13.52 2.18
C PRO A 40 7.15 -13.45 0.69
N SER A 41 5.85 -13.53 0.38
CA SER A 41 5.34 -13.57 -0.99
C SER A 41 5.14 -12.20 -1.65
N LYS A 42 5.41 -11.10 -0.92
CA LYS A 42 5.32 -9.71 -1.44
C LYS A 42 4.06 -9.48 -2.28
N SER A 43 2.90 -9.88 -1.73
CA SER A 43 1.64 -9.98 -2.47
C SER A 43 0.53 -9.14 -1.84
N CYS A 44 -0.34 -8.59 -2.70
CA CYS A 44 -1.40 -7.68 -2.29
C CYS A 44 -2.33 -8.35 -1.26
N PRO A 45 -2.64 -7.70 -0.12
CA PRO A 45 -3.55 -8.26 0.88
C PRO A 45 -4.96 -8.59 0.36
N LEU A 46 -5.41 -7.90 -0.69
CA LEU A 46 -6.78 -8.01 -1.20
C LEU A 46 -6.93 -9.01 -2.34
N CYS A 47 -5.98 -9.02 -3.28
CA CYS A 47 -6.08 -9.84 -4.50
C CYS A 47 -4.87 -10.75 -4.72
N ARG A 48 -3.89 -10.73 -3.80
CA ARG A 48 -2.64 -11.52 -3.88
C ARG A 48 -1.80 -11.27 -5.14
N ALA A 49 -2.10 -10.22 -5.92
CA ALA A 49 -1.24 -9.79 -7.00
C ALA A 49 0.16 -9.45 -6.46
N PRO A 50 1.24 -9.89 -7.11
CA PRO A 50 2.60 -9.55 -6.71
C PRO A 50 2.77 -8.03 -6.75
N PHE A 51 3.50 -7.47 -5.78
CA PHE A 51 3.84 -6.06 -5.75
C PHE A 51 5.22 -5.85 -5.11
N GLU A 52 6.01 -4.94 -5.66
CA GLU A 52 7.26 -4.48 -5.04
C GLU A 52 7.07 -3.14 -4.32
N TYR A 53 7.71 -3.00 -3.16
CA TYR A 53 7.65 -1.81 -2.33
C TYR A 53 9.05 -1.36 -1.93
N TYR A 54 9.50 -0.22 -2.46
CA TYR A 54 10.75 0.43 -2.06
C TYR A 54 10.46 1.84 -1.51
N ILE A 55 11.12 2.21 -0.41
CA ILE A 55 11.00 3.55 0.18
C ILE A 55 12.24 4.34 -0.24
N ARG A 56 12.06 5.39 -1.05
CA ARG A 56 13.11 6.39 -1.26
C ARG A 56 12.87 7.53 -0.27
N GLU A 57 13.70 7.63 0.76
CA GLU A 57 13.69 8.78 1.68
C GLU A 57 14.47 9.94 1.04
N ARG A 58 13.81 10.71 0.16
CA ARG A 58 14.28 12.04 -0.23
C ARG A 58 13.10 13.02 -0.09
N GLY A 59 13.36 14.14 0.57
CA GLY A 59 12.37 15.00 1.24
C GLY A 59 11.12 15.38 0.42
N SER A 60 10.02 15.48 1.15
CA SER A 60 8.81 16.28 0.82
C SER A 60 7.94 15.86 -0.38
N GLY A 61 7.99 14.60 -0.81
CA GLY A 61 6.97 14.05 -1.72
C GLY A 61 7.06 12.53 -1.83
N THR A 62 6.19 11.79 -1.14
CA THR A 62 6.17 10.32 -1.26
C THR A 62 5.58 9.92 -2.62
N LYS A 63 6.43 9.72 -3.62
CA LYS A 63 6.10 8.92 -4.81
C LYS A 63 6.85 7.58 -4.68
N ILE A 64 6.10 6.54 -4.34
CA ILE A 64 6.51 5.14 -4.40
C ILE A 64 5.60 4.50 -5.44
N VAL A 65 6.12 4.10 -6.61
CA VAL A 65 5.81 2.86 -7.37
C VAL A 65 6.62 2.87 -8.69
N PHE A 66 7.29 1.77 -9.07
CA PHE A 66 7.62 1.34 -10.46
C PHE A 66 7.83 -0.20 -10.40
N PHE A 67 6.97 -1.09 -10.92
CA PHE A 67 6.51 -1.41 -12.29
C PHE A 67 7.65 -1.98 -13.18
N SER A 68 7.73 -3.31 -13.26
CA SER A 68 7.80 -3.98 -14.57
C SER A 68 6.41 -4.35 -15.04
#